data_AF-A0A5C8JFT1-F1
#
_entry.id   AF-A0A5C8JFT1-F1
#
_cell.length_a   1.000
_cell.length_b   1.000
_cell.length_c   1.000
_cell.angle_alpha   90.00
_cell.angle_beta   90.00
_cell.angle_gamma   90.00
#
_symmetry.space_group_name_H-M   'P 1'
#
loop_
_entity.id
_entity.type
_entity.pdbx_description
1 polymer ?
#
loop_
_entity_poly.entity_id
_entity_poly.type
_entity_poly.pdbx_seq_one_letter_code
_entity_poly.pdbx_strand_id
1 'polypeptide(L)'
;MNKIDKMRIYFKEHQNVSQKEAANELEKQGISMGTIKTYAMRDVRSGRAQKIYLNNEKNEWTLDYSKFYEDADLQDELEEWKKEIQMKLIEQLVQANEKETDSEKIRMNAKTISQLLKEVR
;
A
#
# COMPACT_ATOMS: atom_id res chain seq x y z
N MET A 1 7.79 -8.29 9.90
CA MET A 1 6.55 -7.58 10.30
C MET A 1 6.67 -7.10 11.74
N ASN A 2 6.60 -5.79 11.98
CA ASN A 2 6.77 -5.24 13.33
C ASN A 2 5.46 -5.36 14.16
N LYS A 3 5.48 -4.96 15.43
CA LYS A 3 4.29 -5.03 16.31
C LYS A 3 3.12 -4.14 15.85
N ILE A 4 3.40 -2.98 15.26
CA ILE A 4 2.35 -2.07 14.80
C ILE A 4 1.65 -2.59 13.54
N ASP A 5 2.40 -3.21 12.62
CA ASP A 5 1.86 -3.83 11.41
C ASP A 5 0.98 -5.03 11.75
N LYS A 6 1.39 -5.85 12.72
CA LYS A 6 0.57 -6.96 13.26
C LYS A 6 -0.77 -6.46 13.81
N MET A 7 -0.74 -5.36 14.56
CA MET A 7 -1.96 -4.75 15.09
C MET A 7 -2.88 -4.24 13.97
N ARG A 8 -2.31 -3.54 12.98
CA ARG A 8 -3.07 -3.00 11.83
C ARG A 8 -3.76 -4.11 11.04
N ILE A 9 -3.04 -5.19 10.72
CA ILE A 9 -3.59 -6.35 10.02
C ILE A 9 -4.70 -6.99 10.84
N TYR A 10 -4.50 -7.17 12.16
CA TYR A 10 -5.50 -7.77 13.02
C TYR A 10 -6.82 -6.98 13.02
N PHE A 11 -6.77 -5.65 13.19
CA PHE A 11 -7.98 -4.81 13.16
C PHE A 11 -8.57 -4.69 11.74
N LYS A 12 -7.76 -4.76 10.68
CA LYS A 12 -8.26 -4.83 9.29
C LYS A 12 -9.10 -6.09 9.08
N GLU A 13 -8.60 -7.24 9.54
CA GLU A 13 -9.27 -8.54 9.38
C GLU A 13 -10.46 -8.72 10.33
N HIS A 14 -10.47 -8.01 11.46
CA HIS A 14 -11.49 -8.12 12.51
C HIS A 14 -12.13 -6.77 12.82
N GLN A 15 -12.85 -6.18 11.86
CA GLN A 15 -13.35 -4.79 11.95
C GLN A 15 -14.26 -4.51 13.17
N ASN A 16 -14.95 -5.52 13.69
CA ASN A 16 -15.89 -5.39 14.82
C ASN A 16 -15.31 -5.79 16.18
N VAL A 17 -14.01 -6.11 16.26
CA VAL A 17 -13.39 -6.55 17.51
C VAL A 17 -13.17 -5.38 18.45
N SER A 18 -13.49 -5.55 19.73
CA SER A 18 -13.15 -4.54 20.74
C SER A 18 -11.64 -4.52 20.98
N GLN A 19 -11.11 -3.37 21.38
CA GLN A 19 -9.71 -3.25 21.80
C GLN A 19 -9.34 -4.20 22.94
N LYS A 20 -10.31 -4.65 23.75
CA LYS A 20 -10.10 -5.62 24.85
C LYS A 20 -9.93 -7.03 24.32
N GLU A 21 -10.82 -7.46 23.43
CA GLU A 21 -10.71 -8.76 22.76
C GLU A 21 -9.43 -8.82 21.92
N ALA A 22 -9.14 -7.74 21.18
CA ALA A 22 -7.89 -7.60 20.43
C ALA A 22 -6.66 -7.71 21.33
N ALA A 23 -6.70 -7.12 22.53
CA ALA A 23 -5.58 -7.23 23.47
C ALA A 23 -5.36 -8.67 23.95
N ASN A 24 -6.42 -9.42 24.24
CA ASN A 24 -6.29 -10.82 24.66
C ASN A 24 -5.65 -11.70 23.57
N GLU A 25 -6.00 -11.46 22.31
CA GLU A 25 -5.46 -12.22 21.18
C GLU A 25 -4.05 -11.78 20.80
N LEU A 26 -3.79 -10.46 20.77
CA LEU A 26 -2.48 -9.90 20.41
C LEU A 26 -1.45 -10.02 21.53
N GLU A 27 -1.86 -10.25 22.78
CA GLU A 27 -0.96 -10.53 23.90
C GLU A 27 -0.20 -11.85 23.69
N LYS A 28 -0.83 -12.86 23.06
CA LYS A 28 -0.15 -14.10 22.61
C LYS A 28 1.01 -13.82 21.65
N GLN A 29 1.00 -12.65 21.00
CA GLN A 29 2.03 -12.17 20.08
C GLN A 29 2.94 -11.09 20.70
N GLY A 30 2.85 -10.88 22.02
CA GLY A 30 3.66 -9.92 22.77
C GLY A 30 3.24 -8.46 22.60
N ILE A 31 1.98 -8.20 22.25
CA ILE A 31 1.42 -6.84 22.09
C ILE A 31 0.40 -6.60 23.21
N SER A 32 0.77 -5.77 24.18
CA SER A 32 -0.10 -5.46 25.32
C SER A 32 -1.14 -4.40 24.98
N MET A 33 -2.21 -4.33 25.79
CA MET A 33 -3.22 -3.27 25.73
C MET A 33 -2.62 -1.85 25.73
N GLY A 34 -1.57 -1.59 26.52
CA GLY A 34 -0.88 -0.29 26.53
C GLY A 34 -0.20 0.02 25.19
N THR A 35 0.38 -0.99 24.56
CA THR A 35 0.97 -0.89 23.21
C THR A 35 -0.11 -0.61 22.17
N ILE A 36 -1.23 -1.32 22.24
CA ILE A 36 -2.39 -1.10 21.36
C ILE A 36 -2.90 0.34 21.47
N LYS A 37 -3.11 0.85 22.69
CA LYS A 37 -3.54 2.24 22.90
C LYS A 37 -2.56 3.26 22.33
N THR A 38 -1.25 3.01 22.49
CA THR A 38 -0.19 3.91 22.01
C THR A 38 -0.15 3.95 20.48
N TYR A 39 -0.21 2.78 19.84
CA TYR A 39 -0.22 2.68 18.38
C TYR A 39 -1.53 3.18 17.78
N ALA A 40 -2.67 2.88 18.39
CA ALA A 40 -3.97 3.42 18.01
C ALA A 40 -3.96 4.96 18.02
N MET A 41 -3.46 5.56 19.11
CA MET A 41 -3.35 7.02 19.21
C MET A 41 -2.47 7.61 18.10
N ARG A 42 -1.33 6.97 17.83
CA ARG A 42 -0.41 7.39 16.75
C ARG A 42 -1.07 7.30 15.39
N ASP A 43 -1.74 6.19 15.08
CA ASP A 43 -2.34 5.94 13.77
C ASP A 43 -3.54 6.86 13.52
N VAL A 44 -4.39 7.04 14.53
CA VAL A 44 -5.50 8.00 14.49
C VAL A 44 -4.99 9.43 14.27
N ARG A 45 -3.97 9.87 15.01
CA ARG A 45 -3.38 11.21 14.84
C ARG A 45 -2.79 11.41 13.45
N SER A 46 -2.26 10.35 12.85
CA SER A 46 -1.69 10.39 11.49
C SER A 46 -2.72 10.19 10.38
N GLY A 47 -4.01 10.05 10.70
CA GLY A 47 -5.06 9.82 9.72
C GLY A 47 -5.08 8.41 9.10
N ARG A 48 -4.31 7.46 9.64
CA ARG A 48 -4.24 6.07 9.16
C ARG A 48 -5.35 5.18 9.70
N ALA A 49 -5.98 5.57 10.80
CA ALA A 49 -7.06 4.80 11.39
C ALA A 49 -8.15 5.74 11.89
N GLN A 50 -9.39 5.27 11.86
CA GLN A 50 -10.49 5.90 12.56
C GLN A 50 -10.83 5.06 13.80
N LYS A 51 -11.00 5.74 14.92
CA LYS A 51 -11.46 5.11 16.16
C LYS A 51 -12.99 5.10 16.18
N ILE A 52 -13.59 3.92 16.24
CA ILE A 52 -15.05 3.72 16.29
C ILE A 52 -15.41 3.17 17.67
N TYR A 53 -16.39 3.76 18.35
CA TYR A 53 -16.88 3.27 19.63
C TYR A 53 -17.98 2.23 19.40
N LEU A 54 -17.84 1.06 20.02
CA LEU A 54 -18.74 -0.09 19.78
C LEU A 54 -20.01 -0.04 20.63
N ASN A 55 -20.02 0.76 21.69
CA ASN A 55 -21.13 0.97 22.58
C ASN A 55 -21.28 2.46 22.95
N ASN A 56 -22.46 2.82 23.45
CA ASN A 56 -22.76 4.18 23.92
C ASN A 56 -21.95 4.58 25.16
N GLU A 57 -21.39 3.59 25.86
CA GLU A 57 -20.39 3.80 26.89
C GLU A 57 -19.04 4.00 26.21
N LYS A 58 -18.36 5.14 26.37
CA LYS A 58 -17.09 5.48 25.68
C LYS A 58 -15.88 4.62 26.10
N ASN A 59 -16.11 3.39 26.53
CA ASN A 59 -15.13 2.48 27.12
C ASN A 59 -14.66 1.39 26.14
N GLU A 60 -15.41 1.09 25.08
CA GLU A 60 -15.02 0.10 24.06
C GLU A 60 -15.01 0.68 22.67
N TRP A 61 -13.97 0.32 21.92
CA TRP A 61 -13.69 0.86 20.61
C TRP A 61 -12.93 -0.15 19.74
N THR A 62 -13.09 0.00 18.43
CA THR A 62 -12.32 -0.67 17.39
C THR A 62 -11.54 0.36 16.57
N LEU A 63 -10.64 -0.11 15.72
CA LEU A 63 -9.95 0.71 14.72
C LEU A 63 -10.38 0.29 13.34
N ASP A 64 -10.83 1.26 12.57
CA ASP A 64 -11.08 1.13 11.15
C ASP A 64 -9.88 1.64 10.37
N TYR A 65 -9.27 0.74 9.60
CA TYR A 65 -8.14 1.02 8.72
C TYR A 65 -8.54 1.04 7.23
N SER A 66 -9.84 0.98 6.91
CA SER A 66 -10.32 0.80 5.52
C SER A 66 -9.72 1.85 4.58
N LYS A 67 -9.80 3.13 4.94
CA LYS A 67 -9.20 4.22 4.16
C LYS A 67 -7.69 4.07 3.96
N PHE A 68 -6.96 3.63 4.98
CA PHE A 68 -5.50 3.48 4.89
C PHE A 68 -5.10 2.35 3.95
N TYR A 69 -5.90 1.30 3.86
CA TYR A 69 -5.66 0.21 2.90
C TYR A 69 -6.21 0.53 1.52
N GLU A 70 -7.33 1.25 1.40
CA GLU A 70 -7.82 1.79 0.11
C GLU A 70 -6.77 2.70 -0.54
N ASP A 71 -6.16 3.61 0.23
CA ASP A 71 -5.09 4.48 -0.28
C ASP A 71 -3.86 3.67 -0.76
N ALA A 72 -3.58 2.53 -0.12
CA ALA A 72 -2.48 1.65 -0.53
C ALA A 72 -2.83 0.87 -1.81
N ASP A 73 -4.05 0.34 -1.89
CA ASP A 73 -4.54 -0.38 -3.07
C ASP A 73 -4.62 0.57 -4.29
N LEU A 74 -5.08 1.81 -4.11
CA LEU A 74 -5.08 2.85 -5.14
C LEU A 74 -3.66 3.25 -5.59
N GLN A 75 -2.69 3.25 -4.67
CA GLN A 75 -1.30 3.53 -5.00
C GLN A 75 -0.71 2.39 -5.85
N ASP A 76 -1.02 1.13 -5.51
CA ASP A 76 -0.59 -0.03 -6.27
C ASP A 76 -1.24 -0.04 -7.67
N GLU A 77 -2.54 0.26 -7.77
CA GLU A 77 -3.25 0.44 -9.05
C GLU A 77 -2.63 1.56 -9.90
N LEU A 78 -2.26 2.69 -9.29
CA LEU A 78 -1.61 3.80 -9.98
C LEU A 78 -0.22 3.41 -10.50
N GLU A 79 0.57 2.67 -9.72
CA GLU A 79 1.87 2.17 -10.17
C GLU A 79 1.73 1.17 -11.31
N GLU A 80 0.77 0.25 -11.24
CA GLU A 80 0.49 -0.68 -12.34
C GLU A 80 0.06 0.06 -13.61
N TRP A 81 -0.85 1.03 -13.49
CA TRP A 81 -1.25 1.87 -14.61
C TRP A 81 -0.07 2.63 -15.24
N LYS A 82 0.84 3.18 -14.43
CA LYS A 82 2.05 3.84 -14.94
C LYS A 82 2.93 2.86 -15.72
N LYS A 83 3.10 1.62 -15.24
CA LYS A 83 3.85 0.57 -15.95
C LYS A 83 3.21 0.24 -17.30
N GLU A 84 1.89 0.10 -17.35
CA GLU A 84 1.17 -0.11 -18.61
C GLU A 84 1.40 1.03 -19.61
N ILE A 85 1.29 2.28 -19.16
CA ILE A 85 1.54 3.45 -20.02
C ILE A 85 2.99 3.46 -20.50
N GLN A 86 3.95 3.20 -19.62
CA GLN A 86 5.37 3.15 -19.99
C GLN A 86 5.63 2.05 -21.03
N MET A 87 5.01 0.87 -20.89
CA MET A 87 5.13 -0.19 -21.87
C MET A 87 4.56 0.23 -23.23
N LYS A 88 3.37 0.84 -23.26
CA LYS A 88 2.76 1.35 -24.51
C LYS A 88 3.65 2.41 -25.19
N LEU A 89 4.30 3.27 -24.42
CA LEU A 89 5.25 4.26 -24.97
C LEU A 89 6.49 3.58 -25.54
N ILE A 90 7.03 2.55 -24.87
CA ILE A 90 8.14 1.76 -25.38
C ILE A 90 7.75 1.04 -26.68
N GLU A 91 6.55 0.45 -26.75
CA GLU A 91 6.04 -0.18 -27.98
C GLU A 91 5.95 0.82 -29.14
N GLN A 92 5.47 2.04 -28.89
CA GLN A 92 5.47 3.10 -29.91
C GLN A 92 6.88 3.45 -30.39
N LEU A 93 7.85 3.52 -29.48
CA LEU A 93 9.26 3.75 -29.84
C LEU A 93 9.84 2.59 -30.67
N VAL A 94 9.50 1.35 -30.33
CA VAL A 94 9.90 0.16 -31.12
C VAL A 94 9.33 0.27 -32.54
N GLN A 95 8.03 0.53 -32.68
CA GLN A 95 7.37 0.67 -33.99
C GLN A 95 7.94 1.83 -34.82
N ALA A 96 8.31 2.93 -34.17
CA ALA A 96 8.98 4.05 -34.85
C ALA A 96 10.37 3.64 -35.33
N ASN A 97 11.11 2.89 -34.50
CA ASN A 97 12.45 2.42 -34.83
C ASN A 97 12.46 1.40 -35.98
N GLU A 98 11.43 0.56 -36.10
CA GLU A 98 11.25 -0.38 -37.22
C GLU A 98 11.09 0.32 -38.57
N LYS A 99 10.60 1.56 -38.58
CA LYS A 99 10.41 2.37 -39.78
C LYS A 99 11.56 3.33 -40.06
N GLU A 100 12.53 3.43 -39.15
CA GLU A 100 13.70 4.27 -39.33
C GLU A 100 14.67 3.64 -40.34
N THR A 101 15.37 4.48 -41.08
CA THR A 101 16.33 4.08 -42.13
C THR A 101 17.75 4.57 -41.86
N ASP A 102 17.90 5.58 -40.99
CA ASP A 102 19.19 6.05 -40.51
C ASP A 102 19.76 5.08 -39.47
N SER A 103 20.85 4.41 -39.83
CA SER A 103 21.48 3.37 -39.00
C SER A 103 21.97 3.87 -37.64
N GLU A 104 22.40 5.13 -37.52
CA GLU A 104 22.86 5.68 -36.24
C GLU A 104 21.66 5.95 -35.33
N LYS A 105 20.56 6.46 -35.89
CA LYS A 105 19.30 6.63 -35.14
C LYS A 105 18.73 5.29 -34.69
N ILE A 106 18.75 4.27 -35.55
CA ILE A 106 18.31 2.91 -35.17
C ILE A 106 19.07 2.41 -33.95
N ARG A 107 20.40 2.56 -33.96
CA ARG A 107 21.26 2.14 -32.85
C ARG A 107 20.98 2.91 -31.56
N MET A 108 20.83 4.23 -31.65
CA MET A 108 20.52 5.08 -30.50
C MET A 108 19.16 4.73 -29.88
N ASN A 109 18.12 4.61 -30.71
CA ASN A 109 16.78 4.22 -30.27
C ASN A 109 16.77 2.84 -29.62
N ALA A 110 17.45 1.85 -30.20
CA ALA A 110 17.55 0.51 -29.63
C ALA A 110 18.21 0.51 -28.24
N LYS A 111 19.24 1.34 -28.05
CA LYS A 111 19.88 1.54 -26.74
C LYS A 111 18.89 2.15 -25.73
N THR A 112 18.17 3.19 -26.12
CA THR A 112 17.17 3.86 -25.27
C THR A 112 16.02 2.93 -24.90
N ILE A 113 15.46 2.18 -25.85
CA ILE A 113 14.42 1.17 -25.63
C ILE A 113 14.91 0.13 -24.62
N SER A 114 16.12 -0.39 -24.80
CA SER A 114 16.72 -1.38 -23.89
C SER A 114 16.93 -0.84 -22.47
N GLN A 115 17.19 0.46 -22.33
CA GLN A 115 17.28 1.10 -21.02
C GLN A 115 15.91 1.21 -20.38
N LEU A 116 14.91 1.73 -21.09
CA LEU A 116 13.55 1.92 -20.59
C LEU A 116 12.91 0.58 -20.16
N LEU A 117 13.14 -0.50 -20.92
CA LEU A 117 12.67 -1.84 -20.57
C LEU A 117 13.27 -2.37 -19.25
N LYS A 118 14.47 -1.94 -18.86
CA LYS A 118 15.08 -2.33 -17.58
C LYS A 118 14.54 -1.54 -16.39
N GLU A 119 13.98 -0.37 -16.67
CA GLU A 119 13.39 0.54 -15.69
C GLU A 119 11.93 0.17 -15.38
N VAL A 120 11.22 -0.48 -16.31
CA VAL A 120 9.95 -1.16 -16.03
C VAL A 120 10.23 -2.40 -15.16
N ARG A 121 10.12 -2.25 -13.83
CA ARG A 121 10.20 -3.32 -12.84
C ARG A 121 8.96 -3.28 -11.96
#